data_AF-X1IDA7-F1
#
_entry.id   AF-X1IDA7-F1
#
_cell.length_a   1.000
_cell.length_b   1.000
_cell.length_c   1.000
_cell.angle_alpha   90.00
_cell.angle_beta   90.00
_cell.angle_gamma   90.00
#
_symmetry.space_group_name_H-M   'P 1'
#
loop_
_entity.id
_entity.type
_entity.pdbx_description
1 polymer ?
#
loop_
_entity_poly.entity_id
_entity_poly.type
_entity_poly.pdbx_seq_one_letter_code
_entity_poly.pdbx_strand_id
1 'polypeptide(L)'
;MNNLRQENLCIALMRRPIPSDVFTQVLVVDSIGDKNFYAYQTYFFPLYLYPDKCKAQLFDDKAHKADRIPNFTPEFLQAIKGSLGSEPIPEEIFYYIYAVLYCPTYRKRYEEFLKIDFPRIPLPEDYEVFKELSNLGRRLIELHLPKAPFLNETEIGFPKGGFNIMAKISYDEKSQRVFINKEQYFEGISKEVWGYRIGAYQVMEKYLKDRKGRKLSLDEINHYMKVAKVIRLTIELQENIDDVYRKAEI
;
A
#
# COMPACT_ATOMS: atom_id res chain seq x y z
N MET A 1 2.98 18.95 -5.10
CA MET A 1 4.08 18.12 -4.57
C MET A 1 5.25 18.12 -5.56
N ASN A 2 6.25 19.00 -5.38
CA ASN A 2 7.39 19.07 -6.31
C ASN A 2 8.25 17.78 -6.28
N ASN A 3 8.33 17.14 -5.11
CA ASN A 3 9.15 15.95 -4.89
C ASN A 3 8.64 14.66 -5.58
N LEU A 4 7.46 14.68 -6.20
CA LEU A 4 6.93 13.57 -7.00
C LEU A 4 6.85 13.90 -8.51
N ARG A 5 7.51 14.99 -8.95
CA ARG A 5 7.69 15.27 -10.38
C ARG A 5 8.82 14.45 -11.01
N GLN A 6 9.64 13.82 -10.16
CA GLN A 6 10.72 12.91 -10.53
C GLN A 6 10.50 11.57 -9.83
N GLU A 7 11.26 10.54 -10.21
CA GLU A 7 11.17 9.21 -9.64
C GLU A 7 11.43 9.22 -8.12
N ASN A 8 10.40 8.93 -7.35
CA ASN A 8 10.47 8.96 -5.89
C ASN A 8 9.37 8.06 -5.30
N LEU A 9 9.61 7.54 -4.10
CA LEU A 9 8.61 6.82 -3.33
C LEU A 9 8.01 7.75 -2.28
N CYS A 10 6.73 7.57 -1.99
CA CYS A 10 6.06 8.38 -0.99
C CYS A 10 5.03 7.56 -0.23
N ILE A 11 5.04 7.63 1.11
CA ILE A 11 3.94 7.09 1.91
C ILE A 11 2.82 8.13 1.93
N ALA A 12 1.65 7.74 1.44
CA ALA A 12 0.40 8.48 1.53
C ALA A 12 -0.43 7.90 2.68
N LEU A 13 -0.71 8.71 3.71
CA LEU A 13 -1.55 8.29 4.83
C LEU A 13 -2.41 9.43 5.39
N MET A 14 -3.41 9.08 6.19
CA MET A 14 -4.19 10.05 6.95
C MET A 14 -3.59 10.24 8.35
N ARG A 15 -3.60 11.48 8.87
CA ARG A 15 -3.19 11.78 10.25
C ARG A 15 -4.02 11.03 11.29
N ARG A 16 -5.32 10.93 11.02
CA ARG A 16 -6.27 10.12 11.77
C ARG A 16 -7.26 9.52 10.79
N PRO A 17 -7.69 8.26 10.99
CA PRO A 17 -8.66 7.63 10.11
C PRO A 17 -10.02 8.33 10.28
N ILE A 18 -10.66 8.68 9.16
CA ILE A 18 -12.01 9.26 9.11
C ILE A 18 -12.72 8.62 7.91
N PRO A 19 -13.98 8.18 8.01
CA PRO A 19 -14.84 8.11 9.20
C PRO A 19 -14.66 6.80 10.01
N SER A 20 -13.64 6.00 9.71
CA SER A 20 -13.34 4.75 10.40
C SER A 20 -12.44 5.01 11.60
N ASP A 21 -12.61 4.27 12.70
CA ASP A 21 -11.66 4.28 13.83
C ASP A 21 -10.51 3.27 13.64
N VAL A 22 -10.51 2.53 12.53
CA VAL A 22 -9.46 1.54 12.21
C VAL A 22 -8.46 2.13 11.22
N PHE A 23 -7.18 2.16 11.63
CA PHE A 23 -6.07 2.62 10.80
C PHE A 23 -5.80 1.64 9.64
N THR A 24 -6.23 2.04 8.44
CA THR A 24 -6.07 1.26 7.20
C THR A 24 -5.65 2.12 6.01
N GLN A 25 -5.74 3.44 6.14
CA GLN A 25 -5.47 4.43 5.10
C GLN A 25 -3.98 4.75 4.99
N VAL A 26 -3.20 3.78 4.56
CA VAL A 26 -1.76 3.91 4.30
C VAL A 26 -1.40 3.18 3.01
N LEU A 27 -0.87 3.89 2.02
CA LEU A 27 -0.40 3.31 0.76
C LEU A 27 0.89 3.98 0.33
N VAL A 28 1.73 3.24 -0.39
CA VAL A 28 2.84 3.83 -1.11
C VAL A 28 2.33 4.38 -2.45
N VAL A 29 2.86 5.51 -2.88
CA VAL A 29 2.62 6.11 -4.19
C VAL A 29 3.94 6.54 -4.81
N ASP A 30 4.01 6.48 -6.14
CA ASP A 30 5.17 6.91 -6.94
C ASP A 30 4.80 8.05 -7.91
N SER A 31 3.62 8.63 -7.72
CA SER A 31 3.05 9.68 -8.56
C SER A 31 2.27 10.69 -7.70
N ILE A 32 2.02 11.87 -8.26
CA ILE A 32 1.32 12.95 -7.56
C ILE A 32 -0.07 12.47 -7.11
N GLY A 33 -0.30 12.50 -5.80
CA GLY A 33 -1.58 12.15 -5.22
C GLY A 33 -2.48 13.35 -4.96
N ASP A 34 -3.79 13.12 -5.01
CA ASP A 34 -4.80 14.11 -4.63
C ASP A 34 -4.86 14.27 -3.11
N LYS A 35 -5.10 15.49 -2.61
CA LYS A 35 -5.22 15.75 -1.17
C LYS A 35 -6.37 14.94 -0.55
N ASN A 36 -7.40 14.60 -1.32
CA ASN A 36 -8.55 13.80 -0.92
C ASN A 36 -8.46 12.32 -1.33
N PHE A 37 -7.25 11.80 -1.53
CA PHE A 37 -7.02 10.39 -1.91
C PHE A 37 -7.77 9.39 -0.99
N TYR A 38 -7.92 9.71 0.29
CA TYR A 38 -8.74 8.95 1.25
C TYR A 38 -10.02 9.68 1.70
N ALA A 39 -10.66 10.43 0.80
CA ALA A 39 -11.88 11.22 1.01
C ALA A 39 -11.79 12.44 1.95
N TYR A 40 -10.69 12.58 2.70
CA TYR A 40 -10.36 13.78 3.48
C TYR A 40 -8.86 14.06 3.32
N GLN A 41 -8.24 14.77 4.26
CA GLN A 41 -6.84 15.17 4.17
C GLN A 41 -5.86 13.98 4.23
N THR A 42 -5.31 13.63 3.07
CA THR A 42 -4.15 12.76 2.91
C THR A 42 -2.86 13.57 3.01
N TYR A 43 -1.89 13.03 3.74
CA TYR A 43 -0.54 13.55 3.87
C TYR A 43 0.43 12.65 3.12
N PHE A 44 1.47 13.27 2.57
CA PHE A 44 2.42 12.61 1.70
C PHE A 44 3.83 12.81 2.24
N PHE A 45 4.49 11.70 2.55
CA PHE A 45 5.84 11.63 3.10
C PHE A 45 6.78 11.08 2.04
N PRO A 46 7.40 11.94 1.20
CA PRO A 46 8.32 11.48 0.16
C PRO A 46 9.62 10.97 0.79
N LEU A 47 10.22 9.93 0.20
CA LEU A 47 11.52 9.40 0.60
C LEU A 47 12.63 10.41 0.34
N TYR A 48 12.56 11.09 -0.81
CA TYR A 48 13.55 12.11 -1.19
C TYR A 48 12.95 13.50 -1.33
N LEU A 49 13.76 14.51 -1.01
CA LEU A 49 13.53 15.90 -1.34
C LEU A 49 14.34 16.28 -2.58
N TYR A 50 13.74 17.10 -3.43
CA TYR A 50 14.35 17.67 -4.63
C TYR A 50 14.47 19.18 -4.44
N PRO A 51 15.66 19.68 -4.06
CA PRO A 51 15.88 21.11 -3.92
C PRO A 51 15.63 21.82 -5.26
N ASP A 52 14.97 22.98 -5.21
CA ASP A 52 14.84 23.82 -6.41
C ASP A 52 16.24 24.28 -6.83
N LYS A 53 16.72 23.81 -7.99
CA LYS A 53 17.95 24.36 -8.58
C LYS A 53 17.72 25.84 -8.90
N CYS A 54 18.69 26.71 -8.59
CA CYS A 54 18.67 28.09 -9.07
C CYS A 54 18.42 28.10 -10.59
N LYS A 55 17.52 28.98 -11.06
CA LYS A 55 17.02 29.09 -12.45
C LYS A 55 18.10 29.24 -13.55
N ALA A 56 19.39 29.31 -13.20
CA ALA A 56 20.48 29.50 -14.14
C ALA A 56 20.87 28.26 -14.97
N GLN A 57 20.34 27.07 -14.67
CA GLN A 57 20.69 25.81 -15.37
C GLN A 57 19.58 25.29 -16.32
N LEU A 58 18.61 26.13 -16.69
CA LEU A 58 17.43 25.75 -17.49
C LEU A 58 17.73 25.27 -18.94
N PHE A 59 18.99 25.25 -19.38
CA PHE A 59 19.38 24.97 -20.77
C PHE A 59 20.42 23.86 -20.97
N ASP A 60 20.68 23.03 -19.95
CA ASP A 60 21.59 21.89 -20.12
C ASP A 60 20.77 20.58 -20.24
N ASP A 61 20.51 20.16 -21.48
CA ASP A 61 19.76 18.94 -21.88
C ASP A 61 20.49 17.62 -21.56
N LYS A 62 21.47 17.64 -20.67
CA LYS A 62 22.05 16.43 -20.10
C LYS A 62 21.26 16.09 -18.85
N ALA A 63 20.61 14.93 -18.87
CA ALA A 63 19.85 14.34 -17.77
C ALA A 63 20.71 14.17 -16.51
N HIS A 64 20.99 15.27 -15.81
CA HIS A 64 21.49 15.26 -14.45
C HIS A 64 20.32 14.80 -13.60
N LYS A 65 20.36 13.55 -13.10
CA LYS A 65 19.57 13.14 -11.93
C LYS A 65 19.65 14.31 -10.94
N ALA A 66 18.52 14.96 -10.66
CA ALA A 66 18.56 16.06 -9.72
C ALA A 66 19.13 15.52 -8.40
N ASP A 67 20.06 16.27 -7.80
CA ASP A 67 20.64 15.91 -6.51
C ASP A 67 19.49 15.78 -5.51
N ARG A 68 19.17 14.54 -5.15
CA ARG A 68 18.07 14.21 -4.25
C ARG A 68 18.64 13.97 -2.87
N ILE A 69 17.95 14.48 -1.85
CA ILE A 69 18.39 14.38 -0.45
C ILE A 69 17.40 13.49 0.30
N PRO A 70 17.85 12.49 1.08
CA PRO A 70 16.94 11.69 1.93
C PRO A 70 16.12 12.59 2.86
N ASN A 71 14.81 12.34 2.95
CA ASN A 71 13.89 13.11 3.78
C ASN A 71 13.83 12.58 5.22
N PHE A 72 15.00 12.43 5.83
CA PHE A 72 15.17 11.99 7.21
C PHE A 72 15.97 13.04 7.97
N THR A 73 15.60 13.31 9.22
CA THR A 73 16.34 14.26 10.05
C THR A 73 17.67 13.63 10.51
N PRO A 74 18.74 14.43 10.69
CA PRO A 74 20.02 13.92 11.18
C PRO A 74 19.90 13.20 12.53
N GLU A 75 19.05 13.70 13.44
CA GLU A 75 18.82 13.10 14.75
C GLU A 75 18.20 11.71 14.64
N PHE A 76 17.31 11.51 13.66
CA PHE A 76 16.69 10.21 13.42
C PHE A 76 17.68 9.21 12.83
N LEU A 77 18.49 9.64 11.85
CA LEU A 77 19.54 8.78 11.28
C LEU A 77 20.58 8.40 12.34
N GLN A 78 20.94 9.32 13.24
CA GLN A 78 21.83 9.02 14.36
C GLN A 78 21.21 8.00 15.32
N ALA A 79 19.92 8.12 15.63
CA ALA A 79 19.22 7.15 16.47
C ALA A 79 19.18 5.75 15.82
N ILE A 80 18.87 5.67 14.53
CA ILE A 80 18.89 4.41 13.77
C ILE A 80 20.29 3.79 13.78
N LYS A 81 21.32 4.59 13.48
CA LYS A 81 22.72 4.14 13.49
C LYS A 81 23.16 3.66 14.87
N GLY A 82 22.74 4.35 15.93
CA GLY A 82 23.00 3.94 17.31
C GLY A 82 22.32 2.62 17.67
N SER A 83 21.10 2.41 17.19
CA SER A 83 20.32 1.20 17.43
C SER A 83 20.84 -0.03 16.65
N LEU A 84 21.19 0.17 15.38
CA LEU A 84 21.57 -0.91 14.46
C LEU A 84 23.08 -1.15 14.37
N GLY A 85 23.90 -0.28 14.95
CA GLY A 85 25.36 -0.31 14.85
C GLY A 85 25.92 0.11 13.47
N SER A 86 25.08 0.26 12.46
CA SER A 86 25.42 0.75 11.13
C SER A 86 24.30 1.64 10.59
N GLU A 87 24.60 2.48 9.60
CA GLU A 87 23.63 3.35 8.98
C GLU A 87 23.06 2.67 7.72
N PRO A 88 21.78 2.24 7.72
CA PRO A 88 21.15 1.63 6.54
C PRO A 88 20.97 2.65 5.43
N ILE A 89 20.78 2.17 4.20
CA ILE A 89 20.41 3.08 3.11
C ILE A 89 18.98 3.61 3.32
N PRO A 90 18.65 4.83 2.83
CA PRO A 90 17.33 5.45 3.05
C PRO A 90 16.15 4.57 2.65
N GLU A 91 16.27 3.81 1.56
CA GLU A 91 15.27 2.87 1.09
C GLU A 91 14.96 1.78 2.11
N GLU A 92 15.96 1.23 2.80
CA GLU A 92 15.75 0.16 3.78
C GLU A 92 14.95 0.64 4.99
N ILE A 93 15.22 1.87 5.44
CA ILE A 93 14.47 2.55 6.50
C ILE A 93 13.02 2.77 6.04
N PHE A 94 12.83 3.23 4.81
CA PHE A 94 11.50 3.45 4.24
C PHE A 94 10.69 2.15 4.15
N TYR A 95 11.33 1.06 3.72
CA TYR A 95 10.70 -0.26 3.64
C TYR A 95 10.34 -0.79 5.02
N TYR A 96 11.23 -0.65 6.00
CA TYR A 96 10.95 -1.01 7.40
C TYR A 96 9.73 -0.24 7.94
N ILE A 97 9.70 1.09 7.76
CA ILE A 97 8.54 1.92 8.16
C ILE A 97 7.25 1.37 7.54
N TYR A 98 7.29 1.05 6.24
CA TYR A 98 6.12 0.54 5.54
C TYR A 98 5.67 -0.83 6.06
N ALA A 99 6.60 -1.73 6.38
CA ALA A 99 6.31 -3.02 7.00
C ALA A 99 5.63 -2.85 8.36
N VAL A 100 6.19 -2.03 9.25
CA VAL A 100 5.62 -1.74 10.57
C VAL A 100 4.20 -1.18 10.44
N LEU A 101 3.98 -0.25 9.51
CA LEU A 101 2.66 0.33 9.28
C LEU A 101 1.63 -0.70 8.79
N TYR A 102 2.05 -1.88 8.32
CA TYR A 102 1.19 -2.99 7.90
C TYR A 102 1.14 -4.15 8.90
N CYS A 103 1.95 -4.12 9.97
CA CYS A 103 1.97 -5.11 11.02
C CYS A 103 0.67 -5.10 11.86
N PRO A 104 -0.10 -6.20 11.91
CA PRO A 104 -1.29 -6.33 12.74
C PRO A 104 -1.04 -6.07 14.24
N THR A 105 0.03 -6.63 14.81
CA THR A 105 0.39 -6.48 16.22
C THR A 105 0.69 -5.02 16.56
N TYR A 106 1.48 -4.32 15.73
CA TYR A 106 1.73 -2.89 15.87
C TYR A 106 0.42 -2.09 15.82
N ARG A 107 -0.41 -2.29 14.78
CA ARG A 107 -1.68 -1.57 14.64
C ARG A 107 -2.61 -1.80 15.81
N LYS A 108 -2.62 -3.02 16.38
CA LYS A 108 -3.45 -3.34 17.53
C LYS A 108 -2.91 -2.73 18.82
N ARG A 109 -1.60 -2.83 19.06
CA ARG A 109 -0.93 -2.28 20.26
C ARG A 109 -1.08 -0.76 20.35
N TYR A 110 -0.99 -0.06 19.23
CA TYR A 110 -1.05 1.41 19.18
C TYR A 110 -2.39 1.96 18.66
N GLU A 111 -3.44 1.14 18.64
CA GLU A 111 -4.75 1.47 18.06
C GLU A 111 -5.30 2.83 18.54
N GLU A 112 -5.27 3.09 19.85
CA GLU A 112 -5.78 4.34 20.43
C GLU A 112 -4.98 5.58 20.00
N PHE A 113 -3.67 5.43 19.78
CA PHE A 113 -2.83 6.53 19.28
C PHE A 113 -3.05 6.77 17.79
N LEU A 114 -3.18 5.69 17.01
CA LEU A 114 -3.40 5.75 15.55
C LEU A 114 -4.76 6.38 15.18
N LYS A 115 -5.73 6.39 16.11
CA LYS A 115 -7.01 7.10 15.95
C LYS A 115 -6.89 8.62 16.06
N ILE A 116 -5.81 9.13 16.66
CA ILE A 116 -5.73 10.53 17.09
C ILE A 116 -4.67 11.31 16.30
N ASP A 117 -3.52 10.69 16.04
CA ASP A 117 -2.38 11.37 15.41
C ASP A 117 -1.56 10.43 14.50
N PHE A 118 -0.56 10.99 13.83
CA PHE A 118 0.35 10.25 12.96
C PHE A 118 0.97 9.04 13.66
N PRO A 119 1.19 7.93 12.92
CA PRO A 119 1.83 6.74 13.46
C PRO A 119 3.25 7.08 13.95
N ARG A 120 3.59 6.56 15.13
CA ARG A 120 4.94 6.62 15.68
C ARG A 120 5.61 5.28 15.47
N ILE A 121 6.72 5.27 14.74
CA ILE A 121 7.41 4.04 14.35
C ILE A 121 8.44 3.70 15.45
N PRO A 122 8.42 2.48 16.01
CA PRO A 122 9.43 2.02 16.95
C PRO A 122 10.80 1.92 16.26
N LEU A 123 11.85 2.29 16.98
CA LEU A 123 13.21 2.10 16.50
C LEU A 123 13.53 0.59 16.49
N PRO A 124 14.17 0.09 15.44
CA PRO A 124 14.58 -1.31 15.40
C PRO A 124 15.77 -1.56 16.32
N GLU A 125 15.64 -2.48 17.26
CA GLU A 125 16.72 -2.81 18.22
C GLU A 125 17.63 -3.94 17.72
N ASP A 126 17.13 -4.77 16.80
CA ASP A 126 17.86 -5.90 16.23
C ASP A 126 18.05 -5.71 14.71
N TYR A 127 19.29 -5.85 14.24
CA TYR A 127 19.65 -5.65 12.84
C TYR A 127 19.07 -6.70 11.89
N GLU A 128 19.03 -7.96 12.30
CA GLU A 128 18.48 -9.04 11.48
C GLU A 128 16.96 -8.91 11.37
N VAL A 129 16.28 -8.59 12.48
CA VAL A 129 14.84 -8.28 12.48
C VAL A 129 14.55 -7.07 11.59
N PHE A 130 15.33 -5.99 11.72
CA PHE A 130 15.21 -4.83 10.84
C PHE A 130 15.33 -5.22 9.38
N LYS A 131 16.35 -6.02 9.04
CA LYS A 131 16.62 -6.43 7.66
C LYS A 131 15.49 -7.28 7.11
N GLU A 132 14.96 -8.20 7.90
CA GLU A 132 13.85 -9.06 7.51
C GLU A 132 12.56 -8.25 7.29
N LEU A 133 12.20 -7.37 8.24
CA LEU A 133 11.06 -6.47 8.10
C LEU A 133 11.22 -5.51 6.93
N SER A 134 12.41 -4.96 6.72
CA SER A 134 12.74 -4.12 5.56
C SER A 134 12.54 -4.88 4.24
N ASN A 135 13.00 -6.13 4.15
CA ASN A 135 12.79 -6.97 2.97
C ASN A 135 11.31 -7.27 2.70
N LEU A 136 10.53 -7.56 3.75
CA LEU A 136 9.09 -7.76 3.63
C LEU A 136 8.37 -6.47 3.21
N GLY A 137 8.78 -5.32 3.76
CA GLY A 137 8.27 -4.01 3.39
C GLY A 137 8.56 -3.64 1.94
N ARG A 138 9.74 -4.00 1.43
CA ARG A 138 10.10 -3.84 0.01
C ARG A 138 9.15 -4.64 -0.89
N ARG A 139 8.95 -5.92 -0.57
CA ARG A 139 8.01 -6.79 -1.31
C ARG A 139 6.59 -6.22 -1.29
N LEU A 140 6.18 -5.66 -0.16
CA LEU A 140 4.87 -5.03 -0.02
C LEU A 140 4.73 -3.75 -0.86
N ILE A 141 5.78 -2.94 -0.95
CA ILE A 141 5.81 -1.76 -1.84
C ILE A 141 5.76 -2.16 -3.31
N GLU A 142 6.56 -3.16 -3.72
CA GLU A 142 6.55 -3.69 -5.08
C GLU A 142 5.16 -4.23 -5.46
N LEU A 143 4.45 -4.82 -4.49
CA LEU A 143 3.09 -5.31 -4.64
C LEU A 143 2.06 -4.16 -4.79
N HIS A 144 2.19 -3.10 -4.00
CA HIS A 144 1.27 -1.95 -4.00
C HIS A 144 1.56 -0.90 -5.09
N LEU A 145 2.71 -0.99 -5.76
CA LEU A 145 3.02 -0.28 -6.99
C LEU A 145 3.02 -1.26 -8.16
N PRO A 146 1.86 -1.85 -8.54
CA PRO A 146 1.77 -3.11 -9.28
C PRO A 146 2.14 -3.01 -10.78
N LYS A 147 3.37 -2.58 -11.06
CA LYS A 147 4.05 -2.63 -12.36
C LYS A 147 4.66 -4.01 -12.64
N ALA A 148 4.67 -4.89 -11.64
CA ALA A 148 5.33 -6.18 -11.73
C ALA A 148 4.56 -7.15 -12.65
N PRO A 149 5.24 -7.80 -13.62
CA PRO A 149 4.60 -8.72 -14.57
C PRO A 149 3.92 -9.93 -13.92
N PHE A 150 4.41 -10.41 -12.77
CA PHE A 150 3.85 -11.58 -12.08
C PHE A 150 2.40 -11.37 -11.59
N LEU A 151 1.92 -10.12 -11.57
CA LEU A 151 0.53 -9.79 -11.22
C LEU A 151 -0.45 -9.93 -12.39
N ASN A 152 0.05 -10.17 -13.61
CA ASN A 152 -0.81 -10.32 -14.79
C ASN A 152 -1.44 -11.71 -14.87
N GLU A 153 -0.77 -12.73 -14.34
CA GLU A 153 -1.33 -14.06 -14.18
C GLU A 153 -2.01 -14.17 -12.82
N THR A 154 -3.24 -14.67 -12.78
CA THR A 154 -4.01 -14.76 -11.54
C THR A 154 -4.74 -16.08 -11.46
N GLU A 155 -4.79 -16.65 -10.27
CA GLU A 155 -5.62 -17.78 -9.89
C GLU A 155 -7.10 -17.42 -9.74
N ILE A 156 -7.43 -16.13 -9.73
CA ILE A 156 -8.80 -15.62 -9.72
C ILE A 156 -9.38 -15.77 -11.12
N GLY A 157 -10.53 -16.45 -11.20
CA GLY A 157 -11.18 -16.77 -12.47
C GLY A 157 -12.39 -15.89 -12.75
N PHE A 158 -12.68 -15.66 -14.02
CA PHE A 158 -13.99 -15.18 -14.50
C PHE A 158 -14.49 -16.12 -15.62
N PRO A 159 -14.87 -17.37 -15.28
CA PRO A 159 -14.96 -18.46 -16.26
C PRO A 159 -16.20 -18.37 -17.16
N LYS A 160 -17.29 -17.73 -16.70
CA LYS A 160 -18.55 -17.71 -17.45
C LYS A 160 -18.64 -16.49 -18.38
N GLY A 161 -18.53 -16.74 -19.67
CA GLY A 161 -18.79 -15.75 -20.72
C GLY A 161 -20.25 -15.27 -20.73
N GLY A 162 -20.48 -14.06 -21.24
CA GLY A 162 -21.80 -13.44 -21.29
C GLY A 162 -21.75 -11.94 -21.56
N PHE A 163 -22.83 -11.23 -21.24
CA PHE A 163 -22.94 -9.80 -21.49
C PHE A 163 -22.09 -8.94 -20.55
N ASN A 164 -21.58 -9.50 -19.45
CA ASN A 164 -20.76 -8.84 -18.43
C ASN A 164 -21.46 -7.61 -17.82
N ILE A 165 -22.79 -7.61 -17.78
CA ILE A 165 -23.56 -6.51 -17.20
C ILE A 165 -23.56 -6.65 -15.69
N MET A 166 -23.07 -5.62 -15.02
CA MET A 166 -23.07 -5.53 -13.57
C MET A 166 -24.49 -5.18 -13.08
N ALA A 167 -25.28 -6.20 -12.73
CA ALA A 167 -26.64 -6.05 -12.25
C ALA A 167 -26.76 -6.03 -10.71
N LYS A 168 -26.33 -7.12 -10.05
CA LYS A 168 -26.44 -7.29 -8.60
C LYS A 168 -25.23 -8.05 -8.08
N ILE A 169 -24.59 -7.48 -7.07
CA ILE A 169 -23.47 -8.10 -6.35
C ILE A 169 -24.03 -9.12 -5.35
N SER A 170 -23.45 -10.31 -5.32
CA SER A 170 -23.71 -11.31 -4.28
C SER A 170 -22.43 -12.11 -4.04
N TYR A 171 -22.03 -12.25 -2.79
CA TYR A 171 -20.90 -13.10 -2.42
C TYR A 171 -21.40 -14.42 -1.82
N ASP A 172 -20.85 -15.53 -2.29
CA ASP A 172 -21.02 -16.85 -1.70
C ASP A 172 -19.69 -17.30 -1.09
N GLU A 173 -19.63 -17.28 0.25
CA GLU A 173 -18.45 -17.68 1.02
C GLU A 173 -18.12 -19.16 0.84
N LYS A 174 -19.11 -20.04 0.64
CA LYS A 174 -18.88 -21.49 0.54
C LYS A 174 -18.16 -21.87 -0.75
N SER A 175 -18.52 -21.23 -1.86
CA SER A 175 -17.88 -21.43 -3.17
C SER A 175 -16.80 -20.40 -3.49
N GLN A 176 -16.57 -19.42 -2.60
CA GLN A 176 -15.63 -18.31 -2.81
C GLN A 176 -15.88 -17.55 -4.11
N ARG A 177 -17.16 -17.24 -4.37
CA ARG A 177 -17.63 -16.61 -5.61
C ARG A 177 -18.28 -15.26 -5.38
N VAL A 178 -17.90 -14.27 -6.20
CA VAL A 178 -18.55 -12.96 -6.28
C VAL A 178 -19.33 -12.87 -7.58
N PHE A 179 -20.65 -12.95 -7.48
CA PHE A 179 -21.57 -12.80 -8.61
C PHE A 179 -21.76 -11.34 -8.97
N ILE A 180 -21.70 -11.03 -10.27
CA ILE A 180 -22.05 -9.71 -10.83
C ILE A 180 -23.49 -9.68 -11.36
N ASN A 181 -24.06 -10.85 -11.62
CA ASN A 181 -25.45 -11.07 -12.02
C ASN A 181 -25.84 -12.52 -11.68
N LYS A 182 -27.00 -13.01 -12.15
CA LYS A 182 -27.48 -14.37 -11.85
C LYS A 182 -26.57 -15.49 -12.39
N GLU A 183 -25.71 -15.17 -13.33
CA GLU A 183 -25.01 -16.15 -14.15
C GLU A 183 -23.50 -16.05 -14.01
N GLN A 184 -22.96 -14.84 -14.07
CA GLN A 184 -21.54 -14.58 -14.17
C GLN A 184 -20.97 -14.18 -12.81
N TYR A 185 -19.78 -14.68 -12.52
CA TYR A 185 -19.10 -14.52 -11.24
C TYR A 185 -17.59 -14.55 -11.40
N PHE A 186 -16.91 -13.91 -10.45
CA PHE A 186 -15.51 -14.16 -10.16
C PHE A 186 -15.39 -15.32 -9.17
N GLU A 187 -14.39 -16.18 -9.32
CA GLU A 187 -14.12 -17.30 -8.41
C GLU A 187 -12.70 -17.26 -7.85
N GLY A 188 -12.48 -17.95 -6.72
CA GLY A 188 -11.22 -17.92 -5.98
C GLY A 188 -11.09 -16.72 -5.02
N ILE A 189 -12.19 -16.03 -4.72
CA ILE A 189 -12.18 -14.87 -3.82
C ILE A 189 -12.50 -15.35 -2.40
N SER A 190 -11.46 -15.45 -1.57
CA SER A 190 -11.60 -15.82 -0.15
C SER A 190 -12.40 -14.77 0.63
N LYS A 191 -12.86 -15.14 1.83
CA LYS A 191 -13.63 -14.25 2.70
C LYS A 191 -12.82 -13.03 3.10
N GLU A 192 -11.54 -13.23 3.38
CA GLU A 192 -10.59 -12.21 3.80
C GLU A 192 -10.36 -11.20 2.67
N VAL A 193 -10.16 -11.69 1.43
CA VAL A 193 -10.05 -10.83 0.24
C VAL A 193 -11.34 -10.07 -0.02
N TRP A 194 -12.49 -10.74 0.05
CA TRP A 194 -13.80 -10.10 -0.13
C TRP A 194 -14.04 -9.01 0.91
N GLY A 195 -13.76 -9.31 2.18
CA GLY A 195 -13.97 -8.44 3.33
C GLY A 195 -12.90 -7.36 3.54
N TYR A 196 -11.84 -7.34 2.73
CA TYR A 196 -10.73 -6.41 2.90
C TYR A 196 -11.17 -4.95 2.71
N ARG A 197 -10.78 -4.11 3.67
CA ARG A 197 -11.21 -2.70 3.77
C ARG A 197 -10.03 -1.74 3.79
N ILE A 198 -10.21 -0.63 3.09
CA ILE A 198 -9.35 0.56 3.18
C ILE A 198 -10.26 1.73 3.53
N GLY A 199 -10.10 2.25 4.75
CA GLY A 199 -11.05 3.17 5.35
C GLY A 199 -12.45 2.56 5.43
N ALA A 200 -13.46 3.33 5.02
CA ALA A 200 -14.86 2.88 5.03
C ALA A 200 -15.20 1.92 3.87
N TYR A 201 -14.31 1.74 2.89
CA TYR A 201 -14.61 1.00 1.66
C TYR A 201 -14.13 -0.44 1.74
N GLN A 202 -15.06 -1.37 1.50
CA GLN A 202 -14.72 -2.73 1.12
C GLN A 202 -14.29 -2.73 -0.34
N VAL A 203 -13.00 -2.94 -0.59
CA VAL A 203 -12.35 -2.60 -1.87
C VAL A 203 -13.01 -3.34 -3.04
N MET A 204 -13.19 -4.66 -2.89
CA MET A 204 -13.74 -5.54 -3.91
C MET A 204 -15.22 -5.27 -4.19
N GLU A 205 -16.02 -4.96 -3.18
CA GLU A 205 -17.43 -4.63 -3.36
C GLU A 205 -17.60 -3.25 -4.03
N LYS A 206 -16.86 -2.24 -3.52
CA LYS A 206 -16.97 -0.85 -3.99
C LYS A 206 -16.69 -0.75 -5.49
N TYR A 207 -15.65 -1.44 -5.96
CA TYR A 207 -15.27 -1.44 -7.37
C TYR A 207 -16.44 -1.87 -8.29
N LEU A 208 -17.13 -2.96 -7.94
CA LEU A 208 -18.27 -3.46 -8.70
C LEU A 208 -19.51 -2.57 -8.53
N LYS A 209 -19.72 -2.02 -7.33
CA LYS A 209 -20.89 -1.19 -7.03
C LYS A 209 -20.93 0.07 -7.88
N ASP A 210 -19.76 0.69 -8.11
CA ASP A 210 -19.61 1.88 -8.95
C ASP A 210 -19.77 1.59 -10.46
N ARG A 211 -19.91 0.31 -10.81
CA ARG A 211 -20.13 -0.19 -12.18
C ARG A 211 -21.55 -0.69 -12.40
N LYS A 212 -22.43 -0.58 -11.41
CA LYS A 212 -23.82 -1.04 -11.52
C LYS A 212 -24.53 -0.44 -12.73
N GLY A 213 -25.19 -1.30 -13.51
CA GLY A 213 -25.89 -0.95 -14.75
C GLY A 213 -24.99 -0.89 -15.99
N ARG A 214 -23.66 -0.98 -15.84
CA ARG A 214 -22.72 -0.94 -16.96
C ARG A 214 -22.23 -2.33 -17.34
N LYS A 215 -21.77 -2.46 -18.58
CA LYS A 215 -21.00 -3.61 -19.04
C LYS A 215 -19.54 -3.46 -18.58
N LEU A 216 -19.01 -4.49 -17.93
CA LEU A 216 -17.60 -4.55 -17.57
C LEU A 216 -16.75 -4.82 -18.81
N SER A 217 -15.73 -4.00 -19.03
CA SER A 217 -14.72 -4.27 -20.06
C SER A 217 -13.80 -5.41 -19.65
N LEU A 218 -13.05 -5.97 -20.61
CA LEU A 218 -12.04 -6.98 -20.31
C LEU A 218 -10.95 -6.42 -19.38
N ASP A 219 -10.55 -5.16 -19.58
CA ASP A 219 -9.58 -4.49 -18.73
C ASP A 219 -10.09 -4.32 -17.30
N GLU A 220 -11.37 -4.01 -17.10
CA GLU A 220 -11.98 -3.91 -15.76
C GLU A 220 -12.05 -5.28 -15.07
N ILE A 221 -12.37 -6.34 -15.82
CA ILE A 221 -12.38 -7.72 -15.30
C ILE A 221 -10.96 -8.14 -14.90
N ASN A 222 -9.97 -7.93 -15.77
CA ASN A 222 -8.57 -8.24 -15.50
C ASN A 222 -8.01 -7.43 -14.32
N HIS A 223 -8.36 -6.13 -14.26
CA HIS A 223 -7.98 -5.28 -13.14
C HIS A 223 -8.59 -5.78 -11.83
N TYR A 224 -9.86 -6.19 -11.82
CA TYR A 224 -10.52 -6.74 -10.64
C TYR A 224 -9.81 -7.99 -10.12
N MET A 225 -9.47 -8.93 -11.02
CA MET A 225 -8.74 -10.15 -10.68
C MET A 225 -7.32 -9.83 -10.15
N LYS A 226 -6.63 -8.87 -10.78
CA LYS A 226 -5.31 -8.41 -10.32
C LYS A 226 -5.38 -7.78 -8.93
N VAL A 227 -6.39 -6.96 -8.64
CA VAL A 227 -6.58 -6.36 -7.31
C VAL A 227 -6.89 -7.42 -6.27
N ALA A 228 -7.72 -8.43 -6.58
CA ALA A 228 -7.97 -9.55 -5.69
C ALA A 228 -6.67 -10.29 -5.33
N LYS A 229 -5.82 -10.58 -6.31
CA LYS A 229 -4.49 -11.19 -6.11
C LYS A 229 -3.60 -10.31 -5.24
N VAL A 230 -3.55 -9.01 -5.50
CA VAL A 230 -2.79 -8.05 -4.68
C VAL A 230 -3.23 -8.10 -3.23
N ILE A 231 -4.54 -8.02 -2.95
CA ILE A 231 -5.07 -8.08 -1.59
C ILE A 231 -4.70 -9.40 -0.89
N ARG A 232 -4.82 -10.54 -1.59
CA ARG A 232 -4.42 -11.84 -1.03
C ARG A 232 -2.95 -11.85 -0.61
N LEU A 233 -2.06 -11.43 -1.52
CA LEU A 233 -0.61 -11.38 -1.26
C LEU A 233 -0.26 -10.35 -0.18
N THR A 234 -1.02 -9.26 -0.08
CA THR A 234 -0.89 -8.28 1.01
C THR A 234 -1.19 -8.93 2.35
N ILE A 235 -2.29 -9.68 2.47
CA ILE A 235 -2.67 -10.39 3.70
C ILE A 235 -1.57 -11.37 4.12
N GLU A 236 -1.06 -12.18 3.17
CA GLU A 236 0.05 -13.11 3.43
C GLU A 236 1.32 -12.40 3.89
N LEU A 237 1.67 -11.26 3.27
CA LEU A 237 2.81 -10.46 3.71
C LEU A 237 2.59 -9.84 5.09
N GLN A 238 1.37 -9.42 5.43
CA GLN A 238 1.04 -8.90 6.76
C GLN A 238 1.24 -9.97 7.84
N GLU A 239 0.83 -11.20 7.59
CA GLU A 239 1.07 -12.32 8.52
C GLU A 239 2.56 -12.59 8.72
N ASN A 240 3.34 -12.65 7.63
CA ASN A 240 4.79 -12.82 7.72
C ASN A 240 5.47 -11.67 8.48
N ILE A 241 5.05 -10.42 8.23
CA ILE A 241 5.52 -9.24 8.97
C ILE A 241 5.17 -9.38 10.45
N ASP A 242 3.96 -9.81 10.78
CA ASP A 242 3.50 -9.98 12.17
C ASP A 242 4.30 -11.03 12.93
N ASP A 243 4.65 -12.13 12.26
CA ASP A 243 5.46 -13.20 12.85
C ASP A 243 6.87 -12.73 13.20
N VAL A 244 7.51 -11.98 12.31
CA VAL A 244 8.84 -11.40 12.55
C VAL A 244 8.76 -10.35 13.67
N TYR A 245 7.76 -9.47 13.62
CA TYR A 245 7.57 -8.41 14.60
C TYR A 245 7.35 -8.97 16.01
N ARG A 246 6.50 -10.00 16.17
CA ARG A 246 6.21 -10.63 17.46
C ARG A 246 7.41 -11.36 18.06
N LYS A 247 8.24 -12.01 17.23
CA LYS A 247 9.45 -12.71 17.69
C LYS A 247 10.50 -11.77 18.27
N ALA A 248 10.49 -10.52 17.84
CA ALA A 248 11.44 -9.51 18.29
C ALA A 248 11.05 -8.84 19.63
N GLU A 249 9.93 -9.22 20.25
CA GLU A 249 9.37 -8.61 21.47
C GLU A 249 9.17 -7.07 21.41
N ILE A 250 9.14 -6.48 20.21
CA ILE A 250 8.87 -5.03 19.99
C ILE A 250 7.41 -4.70 20.28
#